data_AF-A0A0R3S9M2-F1
#
_entry.id   AF-A0A0R3S9M2-F1
#
_cell.length_a   1.000
_cell.length_b   1.000
_cell.length_c   1.000
_cell.angle_alpha   90.00
_cell.angle_beta   90.00
_cell.angle_gamma   90.00
#
_symmetry.space_group_name_H-M   'P 1'
#
loop_
_entity.id
_entity.type
_entity.pdbx_description
1 polymer ?
#
loop_
_entity_poly.entity_id
_entity_poly.type
_entity_poly.pdbx_seq_one_letter_code
_entity_poly.pdbx_strand_id
1 'polypeptide(L)'
;MLLPQDEPTPDYSGSRRNYARREAISSRGAHYSAFDQFVDTVCSGFLIKTVYIVCLTTLTMSLIIECILISLVILPYLHESYFEESTCYLHYIERNMPMLKCENKCSKDRSQFPCLKVHILKQSD
;
A
#
# COMPACT_ATOMS: atom_id res chain seq x y z
N MET A 1 -50.85 -78.73 -27.30
CA MET A 1 -50.76 -77.57 -26.40
C MET A 1 -49.52 -77.79 -25.54
N LEU A 2 -48.31 -77.34 -25.86
CA LEU A 2 -47.82 -76.20 -26.66
C LEU A 2 -48.08 -74.81 -26.04
N LEU A 3 -47.02 -74.28 -25.40
CA LEU A 3 -46.62 -72.86 -25.19
C LEU A 3 -47.52 -71.95 -24.33
N PRO A 4 -47.02 -70.78 -23.86
CA PRO A 4 -45.63 -70.27 -23.79
C PRO A 4 -45.18 -70.11 -22.29
N GLN A 5 -44.16 -69.37 -21.81
CA GLN A 5 -43.02 -68.60 -22.37
C GLN A 5 -41.91 -68.46 -21.28
N ASP A 6 -40.73 -67.93 -21.64
CA ASP A 6 -39.80 -67.22 -20.74
C ASP A 6 -40.28 -65.78 -20.46
N GLU A 7 -40.09 -65.28 -19.24
CA GLU A 7 -40.17 -63.84 -18.90
C GLU A 7 -38.83 -63.36 -18.31
N PRO A 8 -38.31 -62.18 -18.70
CA PRO A 8 -37.00 -61.71 -18.26
C PRO A 8 -37.06 -61.21 -16.81
N THR A 9 -36.11 -61.65 -15.98
CA THR A 9 -35.98 -61.13 -14.62
C THR A 9 -35.68 -59.63 -14.62
N PRO A 10 -36.49 -58.79 -13.95
CA PRO A 10 -36.27 -57.34 -13.95
C PRO A 10 -35.00 -56.98 -13.17
N ASP A 11 -34.09 -56.22 -13.81
CA ASP A 11 -32.85 -55.77 -13.17
C ASP A 11 -33.09 -54.68 -12.11
N TYR A 12 -33.43 -55.13 -10.90
CA TYR A 12 -33.54 -54.28 -9.71
C TYR A 12 -32.23 -53.59 -9.32
N SER A 13 -31.06 -54.01 -9.85
CA SER A 13 -29.76 -53.40 -9.56
C SER A 13 -29.64 -51.99 -10.14
N GLY A 14 -30.08 -51.80 -11.39
CA GLY A 14 -30.07 -50.49 -12.06
C GLY A 14 -30.93 -49.45 -11.32
N SER A 15 -32.13 -49.83 -10.90
CA SER A 15 -33.05 -48.94 -10.20
C SER A 15 -32.48 -48.47 -8.85
N ARG A 16 -31.99 -49.40 -8.01
CA ARG A 16 -31.42 -49.09 -6.68
C ARG A 16 -30.20 -48.17 -6.76
N ARG A 17 -29.35 -48.34 -7.78
CA ARG A 17 -28.20 -47.46 -8.06
C ARG A 17 -28.63 -46.04 -8.44
N ASN A 18 -29.70 -45.90 -9.22
CA ASN A 18 -30.21 -44.59 -9.63
C ASN A 18 -30.83 -43.80 -8.47
N TYR A 19 -31.57 -44.46 -7.56
CA TYR A 19 -32.05 -43.81 -6.33
C TYR A 19 -30.90 -43.35 -5.44
N ALA A 20 -29.95 -44.23 -5.11
CA ALA A 20 -28.78 -43.87 -4.29
C ALA A 20 -27.95 -42.73 -4.90
N ARG A 21 -27.83 -42.68 -6.25
CA ARG A 21 -27.16 -41.59 -6.96
C ARG A 21 -27.93 -40.27 -6.86
N ARG A 22 -29.27 -40.28 -6.92
CA ARG A 22 -30.12 -39.09 -6.75
C ARG A 22 -30.02 -38.54 -5.33
N GLU A 23 -30.11 -39.41 -4.31
CA GLU A 23 -29.92 -39.05 -2.90
C GLU A 23 -28.55 -38.39 -2.67
N ALA A 24 -27.47 -38.97 -3.22
CA ALA A 24 -26.12 -38.41 -3.11
C ALA A 24 -25.95 -37.06 -3.82
N ILE A 25 -26.65 -36.81 -4.94
CA ILE A 25 -26.65 -35.52 -5.63
C ILE A 25 -27.49 -34.48 -4.85
N SER A 26 -28.65 -34.87 -4.33
CA SER A 26 -29.53 -34.02 -3.52
C SER A 26 -28.83 -33.59 -2.22
N SER A 27 -28.24 -34.55 -1.49
CA SER A 27 -27.45 -34.31 -0.28
C SER A 27 -26.24 -33.40 -0.54
N ARG A 28 -25.50 -33.62 -1.63
CA ARG A 28 -24.39 -32.73 -2.03
C ARG A 28 -24.87 -31.33 -2.39
N GLY A 29 -25.98 -31.20 -3.12
CA GLY A 29 -26.57 -29.90 -3.45
C GLY A 29 -27.02 -29.12 -2.22
N ALA A 30 -27.75 -29.77 -1.31
CA ALA A 30 -28.21 -29.17 -0.05
C ALA A 30 -27.05 -28.73 0.85
N HIS A 31 -25.98 -29.56 0.94
CA HIS A 31 -24.76 -29.22 1.68
C HIS A 31 -24.01 -28.04 1.03
N TYR A 32 -23.97 -27.96 -0.30
CA TYR A 32 -23.36 -26.83 -1.01
C TYR A 32 -24.12 -25.52 -0.72
N SER A 33 -25.46 -25.53 -0.85
CA SER A 33 -26.29 -24.34 -0.57
C SER A 33 -26.24 -23.88 0.89
N ALA A 34 -26.16 -24.82 1.85
CA ALA A 34 -26.06 -24.47 3.27
C ALA A 34 -24.69 -23.87 3.63
N PHE A 35 -23.62 -24.36 2.99
CA PHE A 35 -22.28 -23.78 3.16
C PHE A 35 -22.16 -22.42 2.48
N ASP A 36 -22.64 -22.24 1.25
CA ASP A 36 -22.64 -20.93 0.59
C ASP A 36 -23.45 -19.90 1.41
N GLN A 37 -24.63 -20.26 1.93
CA GLN A 37 -25.43 -19.35 2.74
C GLN A 37 -24.79 -19.00 4.10
N PHE A 38 -24.03 -19.93 4.70
CA PHE A 38 -23.23 -19.66 5.90
C PHE A 38 -22.01 -18.78 5.58
N VAL A 39 -21.32 -19.06 4.47
CA VAL A 39 -20.19 -18.27 3.96
C VAL A 39 -20.64 -16.85 3.64
N ASP A 40 -21.71 -16.63 2.89
CA ASP A 40 -22.24 -15.28 2.61
C ASP A 40 -22.57 -14.51 3.90
N THR A 41 -23.19 -15.17 4.89
CA THR A 41 -23.58 -14.52 6.15
C THR A 41 -22.37 -14.18 7.04
N VAL A 42 -21.39 -15.07 7.14
CA VAL A 42 -20.20 -14.90 8.02
C VAL A 42 -19.10 -14.10 7.32
N CYS A 43 -18.82 -14.37 6.04
CA CYS A 43 -17.85 -13.62 5.26
C CYS A 43 -18.33 -12.20 4.98
N SER A 44 -19.61 -11.92 4.71
CA SER A 44 -20.05 -10.53 4.52
C SER A 44 -19.72 -9.67 5.75
N GLY A 45 -20.06 -10.14 6.96
CA GLY A 45 -19.75 -9.42 8.20
C GLY A 45 -18.25 -9.26 8.50
N PHE A 46 -17.41 -10.23 8.14
CA PHE A 46 -15.96 -10.15 8.35
C PHE A 46 -15.25 -9.36 7.25
N LEU A 47 -15.65 -9.51 5.98
CA LEU A 47 -15.13 -8.78 4.83
C LEU A 47 -15.45 -7.29 4.94
N ILE A 48 -16.66 -6.90 5.36
CA ILE A 48 -16.98 -5.49 5.61
C ILE A 48 -16.06 -4.90 6.69
N LYS A 49 -15.79 -5.66 7.77
CA LYS A 49 -14.87 -5.22 8.83
C LYS A 49 -13.42 -5.11 8.35
N THR A 50 -12.92 -6.07 7.60
CA THR A 50 -11.54 -6.03 7.09
C THR A 50 -11.36 -4.94 6.03
N VAL A 51 -12.31 -4.79 5.10
CA VAL A 51 -12.32 -3.68 4.12
C VAL A 51 -12.41 -2.33 4.82
N TYR A 52 -13.22 -2.18 5.87
CA TYR A 52 -13.29 -0.96 6.67
C TYR A 52 -11.96 -0.64 7.36
N ILE A 53 -11.32 -1.63 8.01
CA ILE A 53 -10.02 -1.46 8.66
C ILE A 53 -8.92 -1.13 7.63
N VAL A 54 -8.88 -1.83 6.50
CA VAL A 54 -7.92 -1.54 5.42
C VAL A 54 -8.14 -0.13 4.89
N CYS A 55 -9.38 0.26 4.57
CA CYS A 55 -9.69 1.61 4.12
C CYS A 55 -9.24 2.67 5.14
N LEU A 56 -9.63 2.51 6.41
CA LEU A 56 -9.26 3.43 7.49
C LEU A 56 -7.73 3.53 7.65
N THR A 57 -7.00 2.41 7.62
CA THR A 57 -5.53 2.40 7.72
C THR A 57 -4.87 3.01 6.48
N THR A 58 -5.39 2.80 5.27
CA THR A 58 -4.86 3.46 4.07
C THR A 58 -5.09 4.97 4.10
N LEU A 59 -6.24 5.44 4.60
CA LEU A 59 -6.52 6.87 4.77
C LEU A 59 -5.61 7.51 5.82
N THR A 60 -5.47 6.89 7.01
CA THR A 60 -4.59 7.44 8.06
C THR A 60 -3.13 7.44 7.64
N MET A 61 -2.64 6.37 7.01
CA MET A 61 -1.26 6.33 6.49
C MET A 61 -1.03 7.34 5.38
N SER A 62 -2.00 7.57 4.50
CA SER A 62 -1.90 8.60 3.45
C SER A 62 -1.77 10.00 4.05
N LEU A 63 -2.63 10.33 5.03
CA LEU A 63 -2.57 11.63 5.74
C LEU A 63 -1.24 11.82 6.50
N ILE A 64 -0.72 10.76 7.13
CA ILE A 64 0.59 10.81 7.82
C ILE A 64 1.71 11.10 6.81
N ILE A 65 1.72 10.41 5.67
CA ILE A 65 2.73 10.62 4.61
C ILE A 65 2.62 12.04 4.03
N GLU A 66 1.40 12.53 3.78
CA GLU A 66 1.15 13.88 3.29
C GLU A 66 1.68 14.95 4.27
N CYS A 67 1.40 14.83 5.57
CA CYS A 67 1.93 15.74 6.59
C CYS A 67 3.47 15.75 6.65
N ILE A 68 4.09 14.58 6.48
CA ILE A 68 5.56 14.45 6.45
C ILE A 68 6.14 15.11 5.19
N LEU A 69 5.53 14.87 4.02
CA LEU A 69 5.96 15.50 2.76
C LEU A 69 5.78 17.02 2.76
N ILE A 70 4.69 17.54 3.33
CA ILE A 70 4.49 18.97 3.53
C ILE A 70 5.65 19.55 4.36
N SER A 71 5.97 18.90 5.48
CA SER A 71 6.99 19.36 6.44
C SER A 71 8.42 19.29 5.89
N LEU A 72 8.77 18.22 5.16
CA LEU A 72 10.13 17.94 4.71
C LEU A 72 10.44 18.42 3.29
N VAL A 73 9.43 18.65 2.45
CA VAL A 73 9.61 19.02 1.03
C VAL A 73 8.93 20.34 0.72
N ILE A 74 7.63 20.49 1.00
CA ILE A 74 6.86 21.66 0.55
C ILE A 74 7.25 22.92 1.33
N LEU A 75 7.42 22.86 2.66
CA LEU A 75 7.88 24.01 3.45
C LEU A 75 9.29 24.51 3.05
N PRO A 76 10.35 23.68 2.97
CA PRO A 76 11.65 24.16 2.51
C PRO A 76 11.63 24.59 1.04
N TYR A 77 10.90 23.88 0.16
CA TYR A 77 10.73 24.32 -1.23
C TYR A 77 10.06 25.70 -1.31
N LEU A 78 9.00 25.95 -0.53
CA LEU A 78 8.36 27.27 -0.50
C LEU A 78 9.33 28.34 -0.04
N HIS A 79 10.04 28.10 1.08
CA HIS A 79 11.06 29.00 1.60
C HIS A 79 12.17 29.32 0.57
N GLU A 80 12.60 28.34 -0.23
CA GLU A 80 13.56 28.55 -1.31
C GLU A 80 12.93 29.21 -2.56
N SER A 81 11.68 28.91 -2.88
CA SER A 81 10.98 29.47 -4.04
C SER A 81 10.65 30.97 -3.92
N TYR A 82 10.66 31.52 -2.70
CA TYR A 82 10.57 32.96 -2.47
C TYR A 82 11.84 33.74 -2.84
N PHE A 83 12.94 33.06 -3.20
CA PHE A 83 14.13 33.73 -3.74
C PHE A 83 13.93 34.12 -5.20
N GLU A 84 13.44 35.34 -5.43
CA GLU A 84 13.45 35.97 -6.75
C GLU A 84 14.89 36.19 -7.27
N GLU A 85 15.12 35.82 -8.53
CA GLU A 85 16.38 36.07 -9.22
C GLU A 85 16.67 37.58 -9.24
N SER A 86 17.82 37.99 -8.71
CA SER A 86 18.17 39.40 -8.60
C SER A 86 19.66 39.66 -8.76
N THR A 87 20.01 40.70 -9.52
CA THR A 87 21.39 41.09 -9.79
C THR A 87 22.06 41.58 -8.50
N CYS A 88 23.20 40.97 -8.16
CA CYS A 88 23.97 41.30 -6.95
C CYS A 88 25.42 41.65 -7.30
N TYR A 89 25.95 42.70 -6.66
CA TYR A 89 27.34 43.14 -6.83
C TYR A 89 28.17 42.89 -5.57
N LEU A 90 29.45 42.56 -5.75
CA LEU A 90 30.42 42.46 -4.66
C LEU A 90 30.71 43.86 -4.08
N HIS A 91 30.53 44.03 -2.77
CA HIS A 91 30.84 45.28 -2.08
C HIS A 91 32.23 45.23 -1.43
N TYR A 92 32.44 44.32 -0.48
CA TYR A 92 33.75 44.04 0.12
C TYR A 92 33.78 42.65 0.75
N ILE A 93 34.98 42.22 1.16
CA ILE A 93 35.24 40.93 1.81
C ILE A 93 35.86 41.18 3.18
N GLU A 94 35.21 40.66 4.23
CA GLU A 94 35.71 40.72 5.59
C GLU A 94 36.75 39.60 5.80
N ARG A 95 38.02 40.01 5.98
CA ARG A 95 39.17 39.08 6.02
C ARG A 95 39.49 38.51 7.39
N ASN A 96 39.01 39.13 8.47
CA ASN A 96 39.39 38.77 9.85
C ASN A 96 38.31 37.92 10.53
N MET A 97 37.95 36.80 9.90
CA MET A 97 36.94 35.86 10.38
C MET A 97 37.60 34.64 11.05
N PRO A 98 36.93 33.96 12.01
CA PRO A 98 37.52 32.85 12.74
C PRO A 98 37.83 31.63 11.85
N MET A 99 38.81 30.84 12.29
CA MET A 99 39.09 29.50 11.76
C MET A 99 37.93 28.55 12.12
N LEU A 100 37.33 27.94 11.11
CA LEU A 100 36.30 26.93 11.25
C LEU A 100 36.92 25.53 11.13
N LYS A 101 36.47 24.61 11.99
CA LYS A 101 36.86 23.19 11.93
C LYS A 101 35.98 22.47 10.93
N CYS A 102 36.58 21.82 9.95
CA CYS A 102 35.89 20.97 8.99
C CYS A 102 36.27 19.50 9.23
N GLU A 103 35.33 18.60 8.95
CA GLU A 103 35.58 17.17 8.99
C GLU A 103 36.12 16.69 7.65
N ASN A 104 37.22 15.94 7.68
CA ASN A 104 37.80 15.31 6.49
C ASN A 104 37.60 13.79 6.59
N LYS A 105 37.02 13.18 5.55
CA LYS A 105 36.86 11.71 5.47
C LYS A 105 38.19 10.94 5.53
N CYS A 106 39.31 11.56 5.17
CA CYS A 106 40.60 10.89 4.99
C CYS A 106 41.68 11.26 6.03
N SER A 107 41.46 12.22 6.93
CA SER A 107 42.41 12.55 8.00
C SER A 107 41.72 12.63 9.36
N LYS A 108 42.26 11.90 10.34
CA LYS A 108 41.79 11.93 11.73
C LYS A 108 41.99 13.30 12.40
N ASP A 109 42.92 14.09 11.87
CA ASP A 109 43.15 15.47 12.26
C ASP A 109 42.09 16.41 11.65
N ARG A 110 41.49 17.23 12.52
CA ARG A 110 40.46 18.22 12.17
C ARG A 110 41.10 19.37 11.40
N SER A 111 40.94 19.36 10.08
CA SER A 111 41.36 20.46 9.22
C SER A 111 40.64 21.75 9.64
N GLN A 112 41.38 22.86 9.60
CA GLN A 112 40.86 24.18 9.93
C GLN A 112 41.02 25.09 8.71
N PHE A 113 39.93 25.77 8.36
CA PHE A 113 39.88 26.67 7.22
C PHE A 113 39.43 28.07 7.68
N PRO A 114 39.96 29.16 7.09
CA PRO A 114 39.45 30.49 7.37
C PRO A 114 38.00 30.61 6.89
N CYS A 115 37.11 31.12 7.73
CA CYS A 115 35.82 31.59 7.27
C CYS A 115 36.01 32.80 6.33
N LEU A 116 35.15 32.95 5.32
CA LEU A 116 35.14 34.11 4.43
C LEU A 116 33.74 34.71 4.46
N LYS A 117 33.63 35.99 4.84
CA LYS A 117 32.36 36.72 4.86
C LYS A 117 32.37 37.77 3.77
N VAL A 118 31.45 37.61 2.82
CA VAL A 118 31.34 38.43 1.61
C VAL A 118 30.10 39.32 1.76
N HIS A 119 30.28 40.62 1.59
CA HIS A 119 29.19 41.58 1.59
C HIS A 119 28.79 41.90 0.15
N ILE A 120 27.50 41.76 -0.15
CA ILE A 120 26.89 42.01 -1.46
C ILE A 120 25.88 43.16 -1.39
N LEU A 121 25.71 43.87 -2.50
CA LEU A 121 24.63 44.84 -2.70
C LEU A 121 23.66 44.26 -3.73
N LYS A 122 22.36 44.21 -3.39
CA LYS A 122 21.29 43.85 -4.32
C LYS A 122 20.95 45.06 -5.18
N GLN A 123 20.84 44.89 -6.49
CA GLN A 123 20.17 45.83 -7.39
C GLN A 123 18.68 45.82 -7.03
N SER A 124 18.16 46.98 -6.62
CA SER A 124 16.73 47.27 -6.57
C SER A 124 16.37 48.18 -7.74
N ASP A 125 15.40 47.77 -8.55
CA ASP A 125 14.74 48.63 -9.54
C ASP A 125 13.63 49.48 -8.87
#